data_AF-A0A945CF77-F1
#
_entry.id   AF-A0A945CF77-F1
#
_cell.length_a   1.000
_cell.length_b   1.000
_cell.length_c   1.000
_cell.angle_alpha   90.00
_cell.angle_beta   90.00
_cell.angle_gamma   90.00
#
_symmetry.space_group_name_H-M   'P 1'
#
loop_
_entity.id
_entity.type
_entity.pdbx_description
1 polymer ?
#
loop_
_entity_poly.entity_id
_entity_poly.type
_entity_poly.pdbx_seq_one_letter_code
_entity_poly.pdbx_strand_id
1 'polypeptide(L)'
;REVELTGTSFRSILKAELLVLPLSLICGFIFWSLIWKMGPIPSPAFQYAQTYWHLIALRQCLWYSATLGGDSLFQEAIKMGWVGGGFAFAGGAFVLLSWLRLPVSLIYGFVRGLSALPHLLIPEMAGALLARFALEKRFGATNWRRYAPVLFAGYACGMGLIGMSAVAIALISKSVTQISY
;
A
#
# COMPACT_ATOMS: atom_id res chain seq x y z
N ARG A 1 17.00 -14.69 -12.44
CA ARG A 1 18.29 -14.97 -11.73
C ARG A 1 18.06 -15.14 -10.22
N GLU A 2 16.97 -15.81 -9.82
CA GLU A 2 16.63 -16.12 -8.41
C GLU A 2 16.59 -17.63 -8.16
N VAL A 3 16.23 -18.41 -9.20
CA VAL A 3 16.14 -19.88 -9.19
C VAL A 3 17.48 -20.57 -8.89
N GLU A 4 18.61 -19.93 -9.24
CA GLU A 4 19.96 -20.46 -9.00
C GLU A 4 20.45 -20.25 -7.55
N LEU A 5 19.88 -19.27 -6.82
CA LEU A 5 20.33 -18.92 -5.46
C LEU A 5 19.61 -19.73 -4.37
N THR A 6 18.44 -20.30 -4.67
CA THR A 6 17.67 -21.15 -3.75
C THR A 6 17.83 -22.66 -4.03
N GLY A 7 18.55 -23.04 -5.10
CA GLY A 7 18.74 -24.44 -5.49
C GLY A 7 17.46 -25.19 -5.88
N THR A 8 16.34 -24.48 -6.07
CA THR A 8 15.03 -25.08 -6.34
C THR A 8 14.78 -25.18 -7.84
N SER A 9 14.42 -26.38 -8.32
CA SER A 9 14.01 -26.58 -9.72
C SER A 9 12.83 -25.67 -10.09
N PHE A 10 12.84 -25.11 -11.31
CA PHE A 10 11.70 -24.37 -11.89
C PHE A 10 10.38 -25.16 -11.78
N ARG A 11 10.44 -26.50 -11.88
CA ARG A 11 9.28 -27.37 -11.69
C ARG A 11 8.73 -27.34 -10.26
N SER A 12 9.57 -27.13 -9.25
CA SER A 12 9.14 -27.02 -7.85
C SER A 12 8.41 -25.71 -7.59
N ILE A 13 8.89 -24.60 -8.17
CA ILE A 13 8.25 -23.29 -8.10
C ILE A 13 6.88 -23.34 -8.79
N LEU A 14 6.84 -23.89 -10.00
CA LEU A 14 5.58 -24.04 -10.74
C LEU A 14 4.58 -24.95 -10.02
N LYS A 15 5.03 -26.05 -9.38
CA LYS A 15 4.16 -26.91 -8.56
C LYS A 15 3.62 -26.19 -7.32
N ALA A 16 4.45 -25.38 -6.67
CA ALA A 16 4.02 -24.59 -5.52
C ALA A 16 2.96 -23.56 -5.94
N GLU A 17 3.21 -22.82 -7.02
CA GLU A 17 2.27 -21.83 -7.54
C GLU A 17 0.95 -22.45 -8.00
N LEU A 18 1.02 -23.59 -8.73
CA LEU A 18 -0.15 -24.34 -9.16
C LEU A 18 -0.98 -24.91 -7.99
N LEU A 19 -0.37 -25.13 -6.81
CA LEU A 19 -1.09 -25.57 -5.60
C LEU A 19 -1.66 -24.37 -4.83
N VAL A 20 -0.91 -23.27 -4.73
CA VAL A 20 -1.34 -22.06 -4.04
C VAL A 20 -2.53 -21.40 -4.74
N LEU A 21 -2.57 -21.38 -6.07
CA LEU A 21 -3.67 -20.78 -6.83
C LEU A 21 -5.05 -21.37 -6.49
N PRO A 22 -5.32 -22.68 -6.63
CA PRO A 22 -6.63 -23.25 -6.30
C PRO A 22 -6.95 -23.15 -4.81
N LEU A 23 -5.95 -23.32 -3.93
CA LEU A 23 -6.13 -23.19 -2.49
C LEU A 23 -6.58 -21.77 -2.11
N SER A 24 -5.88 -20.76 -2.63
CA SER A 24 -6.21 -19.35 -2.36
C SER A 24 -7.58 -18.95 -2.91
N LEU A 25 -7.97 -19.52 -4.05
CA LEU A 25 -9.27 -19.27 -4.67
C LEU A 25 -10.40 -19.89 -3.85
N ILE A 26 -10.27 -21.15 -3.42
CA ILE A 26 -11.25 -21.84 -2.55
C ILE A 26 -11.37 -21.12 -1.20
N CYS A 27 -10.25 -20.85 -0.53
CA CYS A 27 -10.24 -20.11 0.74
C CYS A 27 -10.82 -18.70 0.57
N GLY A 28 -10.53 -18.03 -0.55
CA GLY A 28 -11.07 -16.72 -0.90
C GLY A 28 -12.59 -16.74 -1.06
N PHE A 29 -13.15 -17.75 -1.73
CA PHE A 29 -14.59 -17.91 -1.87
C PHE A 29 -15.28 -18.18 -0.52
N ILE A 30 -14.69 -19.01 0.34
CA ILE A 30 -15.21 -19.25 1.70
C ILE A 30 -15.22 -17.94 2.50
N PHE A 31 -14.10 -17.20 2.47
CA PHE A 31 -13.96 -15.93 3.15
C PHE A 31 -14.98 -14.89 2.67
N TRP A 32 -15.17 -14.78 1.34
CA TRP A 32 -16.16 -13.89 0.74
C TRP A 32 -17.59 -14.26 1.17
N SER A 33 -17.92 -15.55 1.15
CA SER A 33 -19.23 -16.06 1.59
C SER A 33 -19.53 -15.71 3.06
N LEU A 34 -18.52 -15.80 3.95
CA LEU A 34 -18.65 -15.42 5.35
C LEU A 34 -18.83 -13.91 5.53
N ILE A 35 -18.12 -13.08 4.76
CA ILE A 35 -18.25 -11.62 4.83
C ILE A 35 -19.68 -11.17 4.51
N TRP A 36 -20.25 -11.71 3.43
CA TRP A 36 -21.59 -11.32 2.98
C TRP A 36 -22.71 -11.78 3.93
N LYS A 37 -22.47 -12.81 4.73
CA LYS A 37 -23.41 -13.27 5.75
C LYS A 37 -23.47 -12.38 7.00
N MET A 38 -22.45 -11.56 7.27
CA MET A 38 -22.42 -10.70 8.47
C MET A 38 -23.27 -9.43 8.37
N GLY A 39 -23.60 -9.00 7.15
CA GLY A 39 -24.39 -7.80 6.91
C GLY A 39 -24.12 -7.20 5.54
N PRO A 40 -25.01 -6.31 5.06
CA PRO A 40 -24.82 -5.63 3.80
C PRO A 40 -23.60 -4.70 3.86
N ILE A 41 -22.84 -4.67 2.77
CA ILE A 41 -21.74 -3.73 2.55
C ILE A 41 -22.34 -2.59 1.71
N PRO A 42 -22.36 -1.31 2.14
CA PRO A 42 -21.79 -0.68 3.33
C PRO A 42 -22.73 -0.72 4.55
N SER A 43 -22.18 -1.03 5.72
CA SER A 43 -22.89 -0.94 7.02
C SER A 43 -21.97 -0.32 8.08
N PRO A 44 -22.50 0.16 9.22
CA PRO A 44 -21.69 0.69 10.31
C PRO A 44 -20.67 -0.32 10.86
N ALA A 45 -20.84 -1.61 10.60
CA ALA A 45 -19.87 -2.65 10.93
C ALA A 45 -18.56 -2.53 10.11
N PHE A 46 -18.60 -1.91 8.92
CA PHE A 46 -17.47 -1.75 8.01
C PHE A 46 -17.15 -0.27 7.74
N GLN A 47 -16.71 0.43 8.79
CA GLN A 47 -16.36 1.87 8.75
C GLN A 47 -15.36 2.24 7.63
N TYR A 48 -14.37 1.37 7.38
CA TYR A 48 -13.37 1.59 6.32
C TYR A 48 -14.01 1.53 4.92
N ALA A 49 -14.85 0.53 4.65
CA ALA A 49 -15.51 0.40 3.35
C ALA A 49 -16.50 1.56 3.12
N GLN A 50 -17.22 1.98 4.16
CA GLN A 50 -18.19 3.08 4.06
C GLN A 50 -17.55 4.42 3.68
N THR A 51 -16.40 4.75 4.26
CA THR A 51 -15.75 6.06 4.07
C THR A 51 -14.77 6.08 2.90
N TYR A 52 -13.96 5.03 2.74
CA TYR A 52 -12.87 5.04 1.76
C TYR A 52 -13.28 4.53 0.38
N TRP A 53 -14.23 3.59 0.25
CA TRP A 53 -14.58 3.08 -1.09
C TRP A 53 -15.14 4.15 -2.00
N HIS A 54 -15.97 5.05 -1.47
CA HIS A 54 -16.50 6.14 -2.29
C HIS A 54 -15.38 7.08 -2.77
N LEU A 55 -14.44 7.43 -1.89
CA LEU A 55 -13.29 8.28 -2.23
C LEU A 55 -12.37 7.61 -3.26
N ILE A 56 -12.10 6.31 -3.10
CA ILE A 56 -11.26 5.54 -4.03
C ILE A 56 -11.95 5.42 -5.38
N ALA A 57 -13.24 5.09 -5.40
CA ALA A 57 -14.04 4.98 -6.62
C ALA A 57 -14.09 6.31 -7.37
N LEU A 58 -14.34 7.43 -6.68
CA LEU A 58 -14.30 8.76 -7.29
C LEU A 58 -12.93 9.08 -7.88
N ARG A 59 -11.84 8.80 -7.16
CA ARG A 59 -10.47 9.00 -7.66
C ARG A 59 -10.19 8.16 -8.90
N GLN A 60 -10.67 6.92 -8.96
CA GLN A 60 -10.51 6.04 -10.12
C GLN A 60 -11.37 6.49 -11.31
N CYS A 61 -12.65 6.83 -11.07
CA CYS A 61 -13.55 7.35 -12.09
C CYS A 61 -13.03 8.66 -12.70
N LEU A 62 -12.39 9.53 -11.91
CA LEU A 62 -11.75 10.75 -12.41
C LEU A 62 -10.66 10.42 -13.46
N TRP A 63 -9.86 9.39 -13.23
CA TRP A 63 -8.84 8.96 -14.20
C TRP A 63 -9.43 8.26 -15.42
N TYR A 64 -10.43 7.39 -15.24
CA TYR A 64 -11.07 6.70 -16.37
C TYR A 64 -11.90 7.64 -17.25
N SER A 65 -12.50 8.67 -16.66
CA SER A 65 -13.24 9.70 -17.39
C SER A 65 -12.36 10.58 -18.29
N ALA A 66 -11.03 10.58 -18.10
CA ALA A 66 -10.10 11.26 -18.99
C ALA A 66 -10.06 10.66 -20.41
N THR A 67 -10.47 9.40 -20.59
CA THR A 67 -10.48 8.70 -21.89
C THR A 67 -11.83 8.79 -22.60
N LEU A 68 -12.89 9.24 -21.92
CA LEU A 68 -14.20 9.44 -22.53
C LEU A 68 -14.20 10.79 -23.25
N GLY A 69 -14.25 10.75 -24.58
CA GLY A 69 -14.34 11.95 -25.41
C GLY A 69 -15.66 12.70 -25.18
N GLY A 70 -15.59 13.78 -24.41
CA GLY A 70 -16.68 14.69 -24.04
C GLY A 70 -16.18 15.68 -23.00
N ASP A 71 -16.98 16.71 -22.66
CA ASP A 71 -16.71 17.65 -21.55
C ASP A 71 -16.63 16.86 -20.24
N SER A 72 -15.44 16.34 -19.98
CA SER A 72 -15.15 15.47 -18.86
C SER A 72 -14.72 16.34 -17.69
N LEU A 73 -15.15 15.95 -16.49
CA LEU A 73 -14.71 16.51 -15.21
C LEU A 73 -13.18 16.63 -15.10
N PHE A 74 -12.45 15.85 -15.90
CA PHE A 74 -10.99 15.91 -16.05
C PHE A 74 -10.49 17.18 -16.76
N GLN A 75 -11.18 17.68 -17.79
CA GLN A 75 -10.80 18.93 -18.47
C GLN A 75 -11.07 20.17 -17.60
N GLU A 76 -12.15 20.15 -16.81
CA GLU A 76 -12.44 21.23 -15.85
C GLU A 76 -11.49 21.17 -14.63
N ALA A 77 -11.01 19.97 -14.26
CA ALA A 77 -10.02 19.77 -13.20
C ALA A 77 -8.58 20.12 -13.63
N ILE A 78 -8.24 19.97 -14.91
CA ILE A 78 -6.94 20.43 -15.46
C ILE A 78 -6.97 21.95 -15.61
N LYS A 79 -6.68 22.63 -14.51
CA LYS A 79 -6.30 24.05 -14.55
C LYS A 79 -4.85 24.14 -15.02
N MET A 80 -4.66 24.44 -16.30
CA MET A 80 -3.34 24.58 -16.93
C MET A 80 -2.40 25.51 -16.15
N GLY A 81 -2.95 26.50 -15.43
CA GLY A 81 -2.19 27.38 -14.52
C GLY A 81 -1.56 26.67 -13.32
N TRP A 82 -2.23 25.69 -12.72
CA TRP A 82 -1.67 24.89 -11.61
C TRP A 82 -0.67 23.86 -12.10
N VAL A 83 -0.88 23.30 -13.30
CA VAL A 83 0.09 22.40 -13.95
C VAL A 83 1.37 23.16 -14.31
N GLY A 84 1.25 24.34 -14.91
CA GLY A 84 2.40 25.21 -15.22
C GLY A 84 3.12 25.70 -13.95
N GLY A 85 2.36 26.08 -12.92
CA GLY A 85 2.93 26.45 -11.61
C GLY A 85 3.67 25.29 -10.94
N GLY A 86 3.10 24.08 -10.98
CA GLY A 86 3.75 22.87 -10.47
C GLY A 86 5.02 22.51 -11.23
N PHE A 87 5.02 22.65 -12.56
CA PHE A 87 6.20 22.42 -13.40
C PHE A 87 7.30 23.45 -13.14
N ALA A 88 6.94 24.73 -13.06
CA ALA A 88 7.88 25.81 -12.74
C ALA A 88 8.45 25.66 -11.32
N PHE A 89 7.62 25.29 -10.34
CA PHE A 89 8.06 25.01 -8.97
C PHE A 89 9.01 23.81 -8.90
N ALA A 90 8.66 22.70 -9.55
CA ALA A 90 9.51 21.51 -9.60
C ALA A 90 10.84 21.78 -10.33
N GLY A 91 10.80 22.50 -11.46
CA GLY A 91 11.99 22.92 -12.19
C GLY A 91 12.87 23.89 -11.39
N GLY A 92 12.26 24.86 -10.71
CA GLY A 92 12.96 25.80 -9.84
C GLY A 92 13.62 25.10 -8.65
N ALA A 93 12.89 24.20 -7.99
CA ALA A 93 13.44 23.37 -6.90
C ALA A 93 14.59 22.47 -7.39
N PHE A 94 14.50 21.93 -8.61
CA PHE A 94 15.56 21.12 -9.21
C PHE A 94 16.84 21.90 -9.48
N VAL A 95 16.72 23.11 -10.05
CA VAL A 95 17.86 24.00 -10.29
C VAL A 95 18.49 24.45 -8.97
N LEU A 96 17.67 24.81 -7.99
CA LEU A 96 18.12 25.21 -6.65
C LEU A 96 18.89 24.06 -5.96
N LEU A 97 18.34 22.85 -5.94
CA LEU A 97 19.02 21.70 -5.32
C LEU A 97 20.29 21.29 -6.07
N SER A 98 20.29 21.41 -7.40
CA SER A 98 21.48 21.15 -8.23
C SER A 98 22.60 22.16 -7.94
N TRP A 99 22.25 23.42 -7.69
CA TRP A 99 23.20 24.45 -7.27
C TRP A 99 23.77 24.20 -5.86
N LEU A 100 22.92 23.69 -4.95
CA LEU A 100 23.31 23.29 -3.59
C LEU A 100 23.97 21.89 -3.51
N ARG A 101 24.19 21.18 -4.63
CA ARG A 101 24.72 19.80 -4.71
C ARG A 101 23.99 18.79 -3.79
N LEU A 102 22.71 19.00 -3.52
CA LEU A 102 21.90 18.11 -2.69
C LEU A 102 21.34 16.93 -3.53
N PRO A 103 21.16 15.75 -2.93
CA PRO A 103 20.68 14.58 -3.64
C PRO A 103 19.24 14.78 -4.16
N VAL A 104 19.04 14.49 -5.45
CA VAL A 104 17.75 14.62 -6.17
C VAL A 104 16.63 13.78 -5.52
N SER A 105 16.98 12.78 -4.71
CA SER A 105 16.04 11.98 -3.92
C SER A 105 15.14 12.81 -3.00
N LEU A 106 15.55 14.02 -2.62
CA LEU A 106 14.78 14.91 -1.75
C LEU A 106 13.54 15.48 -2.47
N ILE A 107 13.63 15.72 -3.78
CA ILE A 107 12.48 16.16 -4.61
C ILE A 107 11.48 15.02 -4.73
N TYR A 108 11.97 13.80 -5.00
CA TYR A 108 11.11 12.62 -5.04
C TYR A 108 10.41 12.36 -3.69
N GLY A 109 11.12 12.57 -2.57
CA GLY A 109 10.54 12.49 -1.23
C GLY A 109 9.46 13.54 -0.99
N PHE A 110 9.67 14.79 -1.42
CA PHE A 110 8.69 15.86 -1.27
C PHE A 110 7.43 15.62 -2.12
N VAL A 111 7.59 15.24 -3.38
CA VAL A 111 6.46 14.93 -4.28
C VAL A 111 5.66 13.74 -3.75
N ARG A 112 6.35 12.69 -3.27
CA ARG A 112 5.70 11.54 -2.64
C ARG A 112 4.97 11.93 -1.35
N GLY A 113 5.55 12.82 -0.55
CA GLY A 113 4.96 13.33 0.68
C GLY A 113 3.68 14.13 0.47
N LEU A 114 3.59 14.92 -0.62
CA LEU A 114 2.38 15.68 -0.96
C LEU A 114 1.21 14.79 -1.40
N SER A 115 1.49 13.62 -1.99
CA SER A 115 0.46 12.68 -2.42
C SER A 115 0.08 11.66 -1.35
N ALA A 116 0.86 11.54 -0.29
CA ALA A 116 0.65 10.54 0.75
C ALA A 116 -0.19 11.11 1.91
N LEU A 117 -1.05 10.27 2.49
CA LEU A 117 -1.78 10.64 3.70
C LEU A 117 -0.77 10.85 4.84
N PRO A 118 -0.87 11.95 5.61
CA PRO A 118 0.11 12.30 6.64
C PRO A 118 0.24 11.22 7.72
N HIS A 119 -0.80 10.42 7.94
CA HIS A 119 -0.78 9.30 8.89
C HIS A 119 0.19 8.16 8.49
N LEU A 120 0.55 8.01 7.21
CA LEU A 120 1.55 7.03 6.76
C LEU A 120 2.97 7.61 6.74
N LEU A 121 3.09 8.92 6.51
CA LEU A 121 4.38 9.59 6.37
C LEU A 121 5.14 9.67 7.70
N ILE A 122 4.43 9.93 8.81
CA ILE A 122 5.06 10.06 10.13
C ILE A 122 5.72 8.74 10.58
N PRO A 123 5.05 7.57 10.51
CA PRO A 123 5.70 6.29 10.80
C PRO A 123 6.87 5.96 9.87
N GLU A 124 6.77 6.27 8.59
CA GLU A 124 7.86 6.03 7.63
C GLU A 124 9.09 6.87 7.97
N MET A 125 8.88 8.14 8.31
CA MET A 125 9.95 9.03 8.77
C MET A 125 10.55 8.57 10.10
N ALA A 126 9.73 8.17 11.07
CA ALA A 126 10.20 7.61 12.33
C ALA A 126 11.03 6.34 12.11
N GLY A 127 10.58 5.45 11.23
CA GLY A 127 11.30 4.24 10.84
C GLY A 127 12.64 4.55 10.17
N ALA A 128 12.68 5.52 9.25
CA ALA A 128 13.90 5.96 8.58
C ALA A 128 14.91 6.61 9.56
N LEU A 129 14.41 7.40 10.51
CA LEU A 129 15.23 8.00 11.58
C LEU A 129 15.80 6.91 12.51
N LEU A 130 14.98 5.96 12.94
CA LEU A 130 15.42 4.82 13.76
C LEU A 130 16.45 3.97 13.02
N ALA A 131 16.21 3.70 11.73
CA ALA A 131 17.14 2.97 10.88
C ALA A 131 18.52 3.65 10.83
N ARG A 132 18.56 4.96 10.64
CA ARG A 132 19.79 5.73 10.51
C ARG A 132 20.50 5.99 11.85
N PHE A 133 19.76 6.33 12.90
CA PHE A 133 20.37 6.77 14.17
C PHE A 133 20.65 5.63 15.15
N ALA A 134 19.78 4.62 15.22
CA ALA A 134 19.94 3.52 16.18
C ALA A 134 20.53 2.27 15.53
N LEU A 135 19.99 1.87 14.38
CA LEU A 135 20.26 0.54 13.82
C LEU A 135 21.53 0.53 12.97
N GLU A 136 21.79 1.59 12.20
CA GLU A 136 23.03 1.73 11.43
C GLU A 136 24.26 1.90 12.34
N LYS A 137 24.12 2.64 13.46
CA LYS A 137 25.18 2.79 14.47
C LYS A 137 25.45 1.50 15.25
N ARG A 138 24.44 0.67 15.48
CA ARG A 138 24.56 -0.56 16.30
C ARG A 138 25.00 -1.79 15.51
N PHE A 139 24.60 -1.93 14.24
CA PHE A 139 24.84 -3.13 13.44
C PHE A 139 25.84 -2.94 12.29
N GLY A 140 26.22 -1.69 11.97
CA GLY A 140 27.08 -1.36 10.85
C GLY A 140 26.32 -1.27 9.53
N ALA A 141 26.68 -0.28 8.69
CA ALA A 141 25.94 0.08 7.48
C ALA A 141 25.75 -1.07 6.47
N THR A 142 26.76 -1.94 6.34
CA THR A 142 26.72 -3.06 5.38
C THR A 142 25.81 -4.20 5.85
N ASN A 143 25.79 -4.50 7.15
CA ASN A 143 24.93 -5.56 7.71
C ASN A 143 23.48 -5.09 7.82
N TRP A 144 23.25 -3.83 8.19
CA TRP A 144 21.91 -3.26 8.28
C TRP A 144 21.15 -3.33 6.94
N ARG A 145 21.84 -3.03 5.83
CA ARG A 145 21.25 -3.14 4.47
C ARG A 145 20.82 -4.57 4.11
N ARG A 146 21.46 -5.59 4.69
CA ARG A 146 21.06 -7.00 4.50
C ARG A 146 19.91 -7.42 5.42
N TYR A 147 19.86 -6.89 6.64
CA TYR A 147 18.79 -7.21 7.60
C TYR A 147 17.48 -6.47 7.33
N ALA A 148 17.52 -5.27 6.76
CA ALA A 148 16.32 -4.48 6.45
C ALA A 148 15.25 -5.26 5.63
N PRO A 149 15.58 -5.91 4.49
CA PRO A 149 14.57 -6.67 3.74
C PRO A 149 14.03 -7.88 4.51
N VAL A 150 14.86 -8.54 5.34
CA VAL A 150 14.42 -9.69 6.15
C VAL A 150 13.46 -9.26 7.25
N LEU A 151 13.77 -8.16 7.95
CA LEU A 151 12.88 -7.57 8.95
C LEU A 151 11.55 -7.11 8.34
N PHE A 152 11.60 -6.50 7.15
CA PHE A 152 10.40 -6.08 6.43
C PHE A 152 9.53 -7.30 6.03
N ALA A 153 10.15 -8.35 5.50
CA ALA A 153 9.44 -9.59 5.16
C ALA A 153 8.80 -10.24 6.40
N GLY A 154 9.51 -10.28 7.53
CA GLY A 154 8.98 -10.77 8.81
C GLY A 154 7.81 -9.93 9.32
N TYR A 155 7.92 -8.61 9.29
CA TYR A 155 6.86 -7.70 9.67
C TYR A 155 5.61 -7.84 8.77
N ALA A 156 5.80 -7.92 7.46
CA ALA A 156 4.71 -8.10 6.50
C ALA A 156 3.97 -9.43 6.74
N CYS A 157 4.69 -10.52 6.99
CA CYS A 157 4.12 -11.80 7.35
C CYS A 157 3.33 -11.73 8.67
N GLY A 158 3.90 -11.10 9.70
CA GLY A 158 3.24 -10.90 10.99
C GLY A 158 1.96 -10.07 10.89
N MET A 159 1.96 -8.98 10.12
CA MET A 159 0.76 -8.19 9.86
C MET A 159 -0.34 -9.03 9.19
N GLY A 160 0.02 -9.90 8.25
CA GLY A 160 -0.92 -10.83 7.62
C GLY A 160 -1.57 -11.79 8.61
N LEU A 161 -0.76 -12.45 9.45
CA LEU A 161 -1.24 -13.42 10.45
C LEU A 161 -2.11 -12.77 11.53
N ILE A 162 -1.70 -11.60 12.05
CA ILE A 162 -2.47 -10.85 13.04
C ILE A 162 -3.76 -10.32 12.41
N GLY A 163 -3.70 -9.82 11.18
CA GLY A 163 -4.89 -9.36 10.45
C GLY A 163 -5.91 -10.49 10.26
N MET A 164 -5.46 -11.66 9.82
CA MET A 164 -6.34 -12.83 9.63
C MET A 164 -6.95 -13.33 10.93
N SER A 165 -6.17 -13.40 12.01
CA SER A 165 -6.67 -13.82 13.33
C SER A 165 -7.66 -12.81 13.92
N ALA A 166 -7.39 -11.51 13.81
CA ALA A 166 -8.32 -10.47 14.24
C ALA A 166 -9.65 -10.54 13.47
N VAL A 167 -9.59 -10.75 12.15
CA VAL A 167 -10.80 -10.96 11.35
C VAL A 167 -11.53 -12.22 11.80
N ALA A 168 -10.86 -13.35 12.00
CA ALA A 168 -11.50 -14.57 12.47
C ALA A 168 -12.22 -14.39 13.82
N ILE A 169 -11.60 -13.69 14.78
CA ILE A 169 -12.22 -13.37 16.07
C ILE A 169 -13.45 -12.46 15.87
N ALA A 170 -13.35 -11.46 15.00
CA ALA A 170 -14.47 -10.58 14.66
C ALA A 170 -15.63 -11.35 14.01
N LEU A 171 -15.34 -12.30 13.11
CA LEU A 171 -16.35 -13.17 12.48
C LEU A 171 -17.10 -13.99 13.54
N ILE A 172 -16.38 -14.61 14.47
CA ILE A 172 -16.99 -15.42 15.54
C ILE A 172 -17.85 -14.55 16.44
N SER A 173 -17.33 -13.41 16.91
CA SER A 173 -18.06 -12.48 17.78
C SER A 173 -19.36 -12.00 17.14
N LYS A 174 -19.32 -11.63 15.85
CA LYS A 174 -20.51 -11.16 15.13
C LYS A 174 -21.51 -12.27 14.83
N SER A 175 -21.05 -13.47 14.51
CA SER A 175 -21.92 -14.63 14.27
C SER A 175 -22.67 -15.06 15.53
N VAL A 176 -22.05 -14.98 16.71
CA VAL A 176 -22.72 -15.27 17.99
C VAL A 176 -23.78 -14.22 18.32
N THR A 177 -23.50 -12.93 18.09
CA THR A 177 -24.48 -11.86 18.36
C THR A 177 -25.69 -11.86 17.41
N GLN A 178 -25.58 -12.43 16.22
CA GLN A 178 -26.71 -12.59 15.28
C GLN A 178 -27.71 -13.68 15.74
N ILE A 179 -27.31 -14.57 16.66
CA ILE A 179 -28.19 -15.61 17.23
C ILE A 179 -29.05 -15.05 18.39
N SER A 180 -28.75 -13.84 18.88
CA SER A 180 -29.61 -13.12 19.83
C SER A 180 -30.55 -12.16 19.11
N TYR A 181 -31.47 -12.71 18.32
CA TYR A 181 -32.79 -12.14 18.03
C TYR A 181 -33.81 -13.26 17.97
#